data_AF-A0A8T4YF29-F1
#
_entry.id   AF-A0A8T4YF29-F1
#
_cell.length_a   1.000
_cell.length_b   1.000
_cell.length_c   1.000
_cell.angle_alpha   90.00
_cell.angle_beta   90.00
_cell.angle_gamma   90.00
#
_symmetry.space_group_name_H-M   'P 1'
#
loop_
_entity.id
_entity.type
_entity.pdbx_description
1 polymer ?
#
loop_
_entity_poly.entity_id
_entity_poly.type
_entity_poly.pdbx_seq_one_letter_code
_entity_poly.pdbx_strand_id
1 'polypeptide(L)' 'MRKHSTITYYPFNQEVLSIFKETKAKEIHDKIIVSTAKLVRAKSLITKDEEAANLGKVNTLW' A
#
# COMPACT_ATOMS: atom_id res chain seq x y z
N MET A 1 -10.25 21.78 -19.94
CA MET A 1 -9.66 21.43 -18.63
C MET A 1 -8.66 20.31 -18.81
N ARG A 2 -7.35 20.56 -18.64
CA ARG A 2 -6.33 19.50 -18.65
C ARG A 2 -6.46 18.69 -17.36
N LYS A 3 -6.88 17.42 -17.44
CA LYS A 3 -6.78 16.47 -16.33
C LYS A 3 -5.31 16.08 -16.17
N HIS A 4 -4.56 16.86 -15.40
CA HIS A 4 -3.30 16.39 -14.84
C HIS A 4 -3.62 15.59 -13.58
N SER A 5 -3.74 14.28 -13.70
CA SER A 5 -3.58 13.41 -12.55
C SER A 5 -2.47 12.41 -12.88
N THR A 6 -1.24 12.76 -12.53
CA THR A 6 -0.03 11.93 -12.60
C THR A 6 -0.06 10.74 -11.62
N ILE A 7 -1.23 10.45 -11.03
CA ILE A 7 -1.42 9.45 -9.97
C ILE A 7 -2.36 8.38 -10.51
N THR A 8 -1.91 7.14 -10.48
CA THR A 8 -2.72 5.97 -10.81
C THR A 8 -3.44 5.50 -9.55
N TYR A 9 -4.75 5.33 -9.63
CA TYR A 9 -5.55 4.77 -8.55
C TYR A 9 -5.62 3.25 -8.67
N TYR A 10 -5.35 2.55 -7.57
CA TYR A 10 -5.47 1.10 -7.48
C TYR A 10 -6.70 0.75 -6.63
N PRO A 11 -7.72 0.07 -7.19
CA PRO A 11 -8.91 -0.28 -6.45
C PRO A 11 -8.64 -1.43 -5.48
N PHE A 12 -9.41 -1.46 -4.40
CA PHE A 12 -9.45 -2.63 -3.52
C PHE A 12 -10.20 -3.77 -4.21
N ASN A 13 -9.52 -4.89 -4.46
CA ASN A 13 -10.05 -6.03 -5.22
C ASN A 13 -9.70 -7.38 -4.58
N GLN A 14 -10.14 -8.48 -5.20
CA GLN A 14 -9.88 -9.84 -4.71
C GLN A 14 -8.39 -10.19 -4.65
N GLU A 15 -7.57 -9.62 -5.54
CA GLU A 15 -6.13 -9.89 -5.53
C GLU A 15 -5.47 -9.26 -4.30
N VAL A 16 -5.85 -8.02 -3.94
CA VAL A 16 -5.41 -7.37 -2.70
C VAL A 16 -5.88 -8.18 -1.48
N LEU A 17 -7.12 -8.67 -1.48
CA LEU A 17 -7.65 -9.54 -0.42
C LEU A 17 -6.89 -10.87 -0.29
N SER A 18 -6.42 -11.45 -1.40
CA SER A 18 -5.73 -12.75 -1.38
C SER A 18 -4.44 -12.73 -0.55
N ILE A 19 -3.78 -11.57 -0.46
CA ILE A 19 -2.51 -11.37 0.25
C ILE A 19 -2.67 -10.66 1.62
N PHE A 20 -3.90 -10.36 2.05
CA PHE A 20 -4.17 -9.68 3.33
C PHE A 20 -3.57 -10.39 4.54
N LYS A 21 -3.54 -11.73 4.52
CA LYS A 21 -3.00 -12.53 5.63
C LYS A 21 -1.48 -12.46 5.74
N GLU A 22 -0.81 -11.93 4.72
CA GLU A 22 0.64 -11.87 4.69
C GLU A 22 1.20 -10.65 5.43
N THR A 23 0.40 -9.63 5.70
CA THR A 23 0.82 -8.41 6.42
C THR A 23 0.53 -8.52 7.91
N LYS A 24 1.40 -7.89 8.72
CA LYS A 24 1.27 -7.80 10.18
C LYS A 24 0.52 -6.53 10.64
N ALA A 25 0.04 -5.70 9.71
CA ALA A 25 -0.77 -4.54 10.05
C ALA A 25 -1.94 -4.95 10.96
N LYS A 26 -2.22 -4.17 11.99
CA LYS A 26 -3.40 -4.38 12.85
C LYS A 26 -4.64 -3.84 12.16
N GLU A 27 -4.52 -2.61 11.68
CA GLU A 27 -5.61 -1.87 11.06
C GLU A 27 -5.93 -2.33 9.64
N ILE A 28 -7.22 -2.34 9.31
CA ILE A 28 -7.68 -2.81 7.99
C ILE A 28 -7.19 -1.93 6.84
N HIS A 29 -7.11 -0.62 7.03
CA HIS A 29 -6.68 0.32 6.00
C HIS A 29 -5.19 0.14 5.69
N ASP A 30 -4.35 -0.06 6.70
CA ASP A 30 -2.93 -0.36 6.51
C ASP A 30 -2.72 -1.70 5.81
N LYS A 31 -3.55 -2.70 6.11
CA LYS A 31 -3.54 -3.97 5.36
C LYS A 31 -3.80 -3.73 3.88
N ILE A 32 -4.78 -2.90 3.53
CA ILE A 32 -5.11 -2.56 2.14
C ILE A 32 -3.92 -1.86 1.49
N ILE A 33 -3.37 -0.82 2.12
CA ILE A 33 -2.30 -0.01 1.57
C ILE A 33 -1.04 -0.87 1.32
N VAL A 34 -0.59 -1.62 2.32
CA VAL A 34 0.62 -2.44 2.21
C VAL A 34 0.44 -3.59 1.23
N SER A 35 -0.72 -4.23 1.23
CA SER A 35 -1.04 -5.29 0.27
C SER A 35 -1.04 -4.75 -1.16
N THR A 36 -1.67 -3.59 -1.38
CA THR A 36 -1.70 -2.93 -2.68
C THR A 36 -0.29 -2.57 -3.15
N ALA A 37 0.51 -1.94 -2.29
CA ALA A 37 1.90 -1.59 -2.59
C ALA A 37 2.74 -2.82 -2.97
N LYS A 38 2.56 -3.93 -2.25
CA LYS A 38 3.23 -5.20 -2.57
C LYS A 38 2.78 -5.77 -3.92
N LEU A 39 1.48 -5.80 -4.18
CA LEU A 39 0.90 -6.37 -5.38
C LEU A 39 1.38 -5.64 -6.64
N VAL A 40 1.42 -4.31 -6.60
CA VAL A 40 1.92 -3.48 -7.71
C VAL A 40 3.45 -3.40 -7.77
N ARG A 41 4.15 -4.10 -6.85
CA ARG A 41 5.61 -4.08 -6.71
C ARG A 41 6.14 -2.65 -6.59
N ALA A 42 5.46 -1.83 -5.80
CA ALA A 42 5.83 -0.45 -5.57
C ALA A 42 7.28 -0.38 -5.06
N LYS A 43 8.06 0.55 -5.63
CA LYS A 43 9.43 0.80 -5.19
C LYS A 43 9.49 1.23 -3.73
N SER A 44 8.56 2.09 -3.34
CA SER A 44 8.45 2.62 -1.99
C SER A 44 7.01 2.95 -1.61
N LEU A 45 6.71 2.92 -0.31
CA LEU A 45 5.51 3.46 0.31
C LEU A 45 5.83 4.84 0.91
N ILE A 46 5.12 5.87 0.48
CA ILE A 46 5.21 7.20 1.08
C ILE A 46 4.22 7.25 2.23
N THR A 47 4.70 7.40 3.46
CA THR A 47 3.84 7.44 4.65
C THR A 47 4.54 8.20 5.77
N LYS A 48 3.75 8.93 6.59
CA LYS A 48 4.20 9.49 7.87
C LYS A 48 3.90 8.59 9.07
N ASP A 49 3.22 7.48 8.82
CA ASP A 49 2.84 6.51 9.83
C ASP A 49 4.00 5.54 10.11
N GLU A 50 4.48 5.55 11.34
CA GLU A 50 5.59 4.70 11.78
C GLU A 50 5.20 3.21 11.85
N GLU A 51 3.95 2.88 12.18
CA GLU A 51 3.50 1.49 12.20
C GLU A 51 3.54 0.94 10.77
N ALA A 52 2.96 1.67 9.81
CA ALA A 52 2.99 1.29 8.40
C ALA A 52 4.42 1.18 7.84
N ALA A 53 5.31 2.08 8.27
CA ALA A 53 6.72 2.07 7.85
C ALA A 53 7.47 0.82 8.32
N ASN A 54 7.10 0.27 9.47
CA ASN A 54 7.76 -0.88 10.08
C ASN A 54 7.19 -2.24 9.62
N LEU A 55 6.24 -2.28 8.68
CA LEU A 55 5.62 -3.52 8.19
C LEU A 55 6.48 -4.36 7.23
N GLY A 56 7.76 -3.98 7.03
CA GLY A 56 8.85 -4.89 6.64
C GLY A 56 8.79 -5.49 5.23
N LYS A 57 7.92 -4.99 4.33
CA LYS A 57 7.78 -5.56 2.97
C LYS A 57 7.94 -4.56 1.83
N VAL A 58 7.96 -3.27 2.11
CA VAL A 58 8.09 -2.21 1.11
C VAL A 58 9.01 -1.14 1.69
N ASN A 59 9.99 -0.66 0.91
CA ASN A 59 10.83 0.46 1.33
C ASN A 59 9.95 1.67 1.64
N THR A 60 10.26 2.46 2.67
CA THR A 60 9.45 3.61 3.05
C THR A 60 10.21 4.91 2.79
N LEU A 61 9.46 5.95 2.40
CA LEU A 61 9.96 7.32 2.24
C LEU A 61 9.10 8.24 3.11
N TRP A 62 9.76 9.19 3.78
CA TRP A 62 9.15 10.18 4.65
C TRP A 62 9.43 11.59 4.13
#